data_AF-A0A183P8F8-F1
#
_entry.id   AF-A0A183P8F8-F1
#
_cell.length_a   1.000
_cell.length_b   1.000
_cell.length_c   1.000
_cell.angle_alpha   90.00
_cell.angle_beta   90.00
_cell.angle_gamma   90.00
#
_symmetry.space_group_name_H-M   'P 1'
#
loop_
_entity.id
_entity.type
_entity.pdbx_description
1 polymer ?
#
loop_
_entity_poly.entity_id
_entity_poly.type
_entity_poly.pdbx_seq_one_letter_code
_entity_poly.pdbx_strand_id
1 'polypeptide(L)'
;DHTVAVHSNDVDRRNTAPKHLKFYTHFTQNFYTMKDHAKLSIYLRAAIKYWEEALTVKKPGSGKQLAKRYCESGYYYTAIGNNSIFCRQSMCKRDVLCGQVKIPDQYVGECYQLKNNRLHRSYRNGSGIPSNGYVLFVDAINTITCYGGATAYASSCLMDEETDR
;
A
#
# COMPACT_ATOMS: atom_id res chain seq x y z
N ASP A 1 11.37 -32.96 -36.56
CA ASP A 1 10.97 -33.29 -35.17
C ASP A 1 12.02 -32.88 -34.16
N HIS A 2 11.84 -31.70 -33.56
CA HIS A 2 12.64 -31.24 -32.42
C HIS A 2 11.71 -30.62 -31.38
N THR A 3 10.95 -31.45 -30.69
CA THR A 3 10.23 -31.07 -29.48
C THR A 3 11.22 -31.06 -28.31
N VAL A 4 11.67 -29.87 -27.91
CA VAL A 4 12.39 -29.67 -26.66
C VAL A 4 11.35 -29.69 -25.54
N ALA A 5 11.43 -30.69 -24.66
CA ALA A 5 10.63 -30.70 -23.44
C ALA A 5 11.10 -29.55 -22.53
N VAL A 6 10.24 -28.55 -22.34
CA VAL A 6 10.44 -27.51 -21.34
C VAL A 6 10.18 -28.15 -19.97
N HIS A 7 11.24 -28.64 -19.34
CA HIS A 7 11.20 -28.96 -17.93
C HIS A 7 11.04 -27.66 -17.14
N SER A 8 9.93 -27.52 -16.43
CA SER A 8 9.66 -26.46 -15.46
C SER A 8 10.61 -26.62 -14.26
N ASN A 9 11.86 -26.23 -14.44
CA ASN A 9 12.77 -26.00 -13.33
C ASN A 9 12.43 -24.63 -12.74
N ASP A 10 12.28 -24.61 -11.42
CA ASP A 10 11.87 -23.49 -10.57
C ASP A 10 10.36 -23.22 -10.46
N VAL A 11 9.63 -24.25 -10.00
CA VAL A 11 8.58 -23.96 -9.00
C VAL A 11 9.29 -23.45 -7.74
N ASP A 12 9.46 -22.14 -7.61
CA ASP A 12 9.82 -21.50 -6.34
C ASP A 12 8.71 -21.83 -5.33
N ARG A 13 8.85 -22.98 -4.65
CA ARG A 13 7.99 -23.40 -3.54
C ARG A 13 8.35 -22.51 -2.35
N ARG A 14 7.98 -21.23 -2.42
CA ARG A 14 7.82 -20.43 -1.21
C ARG A 14 6.66 -21.04 -0.46
N ASN A 15 7.00 -21.78 0.58
CA ASN A 15 6.13 -22.59 1.42
C ASN A 15 5.30 -21.69 2.35
N THR A 16 4.63 -20.68 1.81
CA THR A 16 3.75 -19.78 2.54
C THR A 16 2.32 -20.26 2.36
N ALA A 17 1.76 -20.85 3.42
CA ALA A 17 0.38 -21.28 3.43
C ALA A 17 -0.55 -20.13 2.97
N PRO A 18 -1.54 -20.41 2.11
CA PRO A 18 -2.53 -19.43 1.74
C PRO A 18 -3.18 -18.82 2.98
N LYS A 19 -3.48 -17.51 2.93
CA LYS A 19 -4.10 -16.79 4.04
C LYS A 19 -5.33 -16.05 3.54
N HIS A 20 -6.41 -16.06 4.31
CA HIS A 20 -7.58 -15.25 4.01
C HIS A 20 -7.21 -13.78 3.90
N LEU A 21 -7.80 -13.09 2.93
CA LEU A 21 -7.64 -11.65 2.78
C LEU A 21 -8.16 -10.94 4.03
N LYS A 22 -7.42 -9.93 4.51
CA LYS A 22 -7.85 -9.08 5.63
C LYS A 22 -7.81 -7.62 5.22
N PHE A 23 -8.93 -6.91 5.35
CA PHE A 23 -8.99 -5.48 5.13
C PHE A 23 -8.69 -4.69 6.40
N TYR A 24 -7.95 -3.61 6.24
CA TYR A 24 -7.69 -2.59 7.25
C TYR A 24 -8.26 -1.28 6.74
N THR A 25 -9.43 -0.90 7.24
CA THR A 25 -10.20 0.21 6.69
C THR A 25 -9.99 1.51 7.45
N HIS A 26 -9.78 2.58 6.69
CA HIS A 26 -9.58 3.93 7.21
C HIS A 26 -10.58 4.87 6.56
N PHE A 27 -11.56 5.30 7.34
CA PHE A 27 -12.53 6.30 6.94
C PHE A 27 -11.95 7.68 7.20
N THR A 28 -11.98 8.56 6.19
CA THR A 28 -11.51 9.94 6.34
C THR A 28 -12.53 10.79 7.09
N GLN A 29 -12.11 11.99 7.51
CA GLN A 29 -13.03 12.96 8.09
C GLN A 29 -14.14 13.36 7.10
N ASN A 30 -13.82 13.52 5.81
CA ASN A 30 -14.82 13.89 4.81
C ASN A 30 -15.92 12.81 4.71
N PHE A 31 -15.54 11.53 4.80
CA PHE A 31 -16.53 10.45 4.83
C PHE A 31 -17.53 10.63 5.99
N TYR A 32 -17.03 10.93 7.20
CA TYR A 32 -17.90 11.16 8.36
C TYR A 32 -18.77 12.42 8.26
N THR A 33 -18.37 13.42 7.46
CA THR A 33 -19.21 14.61 7.24
C THR A 33 -20.41 14.36 6.33
N MET A 34 -20.44 13.24 5.59
CA MET A 34 -21.60 12.90 4.77
C MET A 34 -22.83 12.59 5.63
N LYS A 35 -23.99 13.07 5.18
CA LYS A 35 -25.29 12.83 5.83
C LYS A 35 -25.57 11.34 6.05
N ASP A 36 -25.28 10.51 5.05
CA ASP A 36 -25.60 9.08 5.06
C ASP A 36 -24.42 8.18 5.45
N HIS A 37 -23.35 8.73 6.05
CA HIS A 37 -22.13 7.97 6.37
C HIS A 37 -22.42 6.73 7.24
N ALA A 38 -23.38 6.82 8.18
CA ALA A 38 -23.74 5.72 9.05
C ALA A 38 -24.35 4.54 8.26
N LYS A 39 -25.26 4.83 7.33
CA LYS A 39 -25.88 3.84 6.46
C LYS A 39 -24.86 3.25 5.48
N LEU A 40 -24.02 4.09 4.88
CA LEU A 40 -22.94 3.66 3.99
C LEU A 40 -21.90 2.78 4.71
N SER A 41 -21.61 3.07 5.99
CA SER A 41 -20.69 2.26 6.80
C SER A 41 -21.20 0.82 6.97
N ILE A 42 -22.51 0.62 7.10
CA ILE A 42 -23.11 -0.72 7.21
C ILE A 42 -22.89 -1.50 5.91
N TYR A 43 -23.19 -0.89 4.75
CA TYR A 43 -22.99 -1.54 3.46
C TYR A 43 -21.52 -1.82 3.17
N LEU A 44 -20.64 -0.87 3.47
CA LEU A 44 -19.19 -1.06 3.28
C LEU A 44 -18.67 -2.21 4.14
N ARG A 45 -19.07 -2.29 5.42
CA ARG A 45 -18.66 -3.40 6.29
C ARG A 45 -19.15 -4.75 5.77
N ALA A 46 -20.38 -4.82 5.25
CA ALA A 46 -20.91 -6.03 4.64
C ALA A 46 -20.12 -6.43 3.39
N ALA A 47 -19.82 -5.48 2.50
CA ALA A 47 -19.02 -5.71 1.30
C ALA A 47 -17.58 -6.15 1.63
N ILE A 48 -16.94 -5.50 2.60
CA ILE A 48 -15.60 -5.87 3.08
C ILE A 48 -15.61 -7.30 3.60
N LYS A 49 -16.57 -7.64 4.47
CA LYS A 49 -16.69 -8.98 5.05
C LYS A 49 -16.86 -10.04 3.96
N TYR A 50 -17.74 -9.78 2.98
CA TYR A 50 -17.91 -10.68 1.84
C TYR A 50 -16.58 -10.97 1.13
N TRP A 51 -15.77 -9.95 0.87
CA TRP A 51 -14.48 -10.14 0.20
C TRP A 51 -13.42 -10.81 1.08
N GLU A 52 -13.40 -10.56 2.40
CA GLU A 52 -12.52 -11.29 3.33
C GLU A 52 -12.85 -12.79 3.35
N GLU A 53 -14.13 -13.15 3.25
CA GLU A 53 -14.60 -14.54 3.22
C GLU A 53 -14.37 -15.20 1.87
N ALA A 54 -14.59 -14.48 0.78
CA ALA A 54 -14.49 -15.00 -0.58
C ALA A 54 -13.04 -15.15 -1.07
N LEU A 55 -12.12 -14.30 -0.60
CA LEU A 55 -10.78 -14.20 -1.17
C LEU A 55 -9.69 -14.79 -0.26
N THR A 56 -8.80 -15.54 -0.89
CA THR A 56 -7.58 -16.06 -0.25
C THR A 56 -6.36 -15.57 -1.00
N VAL A 57 -5.37 -15.08 -0.26
CA VAL A 57 -4.06 -14.71 -0.77
C VAL A 57 -3.24 -15.99 -0.99
N LYS A 58 -3.04 -16.36 -2.25
CA LYS A 58 -2.35 -17.59 -2.66
C LYS A 58 -0.87 -17.62 -2.28
N LYS A 59 -0.19 -16.47 -2.40
CA LYS A 59 1.23 -16.30 -2.09
C LYS A 59 1.42 -15.07 -1.21
N PRO A 60 1.14 -15.15 0.11
CA PRO A 60 1.40 -14.02 0.99
C PRO A 60 2.92 -13.81 1.05
N GLY A 61 3.38 -12.59 0.74
CA GLY A 61 4.79 -12.22 0.85
C GLY A 61 5.41 -12.58 2.21
N SER A 62 6.74 -12.71 2.25
CA SER A 62 7.47 -13.11 3.47
C SER A 62 7.51 -12.00 4.52
N GLY A 63 7.42 -10.75 4.09
CA GLY A 63 7.51 -9.55 4.94
C GLY A 63 6.19 -8.81 5.10
N LYS A 64 6.24 -7.78 5.95
CA LYS A 64 5.19 -6.77 6.01
C LYS A 64 5.47 -5.68 4.98
N GLN A 65 4.42 -5.20 4.34
CA GLN A 65 4.53 -4.18 3.30
C GLN A 65 4.57 -2.80 3.92
N LEU A 66 5.33 -1.90 3.30
CA LEU A 66 5.48 -0.51 3.74
C LEU A 66 5.36 0.40 2.53
N ALA A 67 4.50 1.41 2.64
CA ALA A 67 4.40 2.50 1.69
C ALA A 67 5.73 3.27 1.63
N LYS A 68 6.30 3.42 0.45
CA LYS A 68 7.57 4.13 0.26
C LYS A 68 7.44 5.61 0.64
N ARG A 69 8.34 6.08 1.50
CA ARG A 69 8.47 7.50 1.87
C ARG A 69 9.50 8.16 0.98
N TYR A 70 9.04 8.80 -0.09
CA TYR A 70 9.87 9.52 -1.04
C TYR A 70 10.30 10.91 -0.54
N CYS A 71 11.17 11.55 -1.30
CA CYS A 71 11.68 12.89 -1.02
C CYS A 71 10.69 13.97 -1.42
N GLU A 72 10.73 15.12 -0.73
CA GLU A 72 9.87 16.27 -1.04
C GLU A 72 10.10 16.79 -2.46
N SER A 73 11.34 16.75 -2.94
CA SER A 73 11.71 17.14 -4.30
C SER A 73 11.22 16.18 -5.40
N GLY A 74 10.73 14.99 -5.03
CA GLY A 74 10.45 13.91 -5.99
C GLY A 74 11.68 13.10 -6.43
N TYR A 75 12.90 13.67 -6.32
CA TYR A 75 14.15 12.96 -6.63
C TYR A 75 14.66 12.19 -5.41
N TYR A 76 14.76 10.87 -5.56
CA TYR A 76 15.23 9.98 -4.50
C TYR A 76 16.30 9.01 -5.00
N TYR A 77 17.03 8.44 -4.05
CA TYR A 77 18.05 7.45 -4.30
C TYR A 77 17.82 6.24 -3.40
N THR A 78 18.35 5.08 -3.78
CA THR A 78 18.30 3.85 -2.98
C THR A 78 19.69 3.54 -2.44
N ALA A 79 19.77 3.24 -1.15
CA ALA A 79 21.02 2.83 -0.52
C ALA A 79 21.39 1.41 -0.98
N ILE A 80 22.67 1.19 -1.26
CA ILE A 80 23.20 -0.12 -1.68
C ILE A 80 23.07 -1.11 -0.52
N GLY A 81 22.51 -2.28 -0.80
CA GLY A 81 22.43 -3.41 0.14
C GLY A 81 21.07 -3.62 0.78
N ASN A 82 20.32 -2.56 1.09
CA ASN A 82 19.00 -2.67 1.74
C ASN A 82 17.86 -1.95 1.00
N ASN A 83 18.14 -1.31 -0.15
CA ASN A 83 17.18 -0.57 -0.96
C ASN A 83 16.44 0.55 -0.22
N SER A 84 16.92 1.00 0.95
CA SER A 84 16.29 2.10 1.69
C SER A 84 16.35 3.40 0.89
N ILE A 85 15.24 4.13 0.89
CA ILE A 85 15.15 5.43 0.21
C ILE A 85 15.94 6.49 0.99
N PHE A 86 16.70 7.31 0.26
CA PHE A 86 17.33 8.49 0.83
C PHE A 86 17.27 9.73 -0.07
N CYS A 87 17.27 10.89 0.58
CA CYS A 87 17.19 12.22 -0.03
C CYS A 87 18.51 12.97 0.15
N ARG A 88 19.14 13.39 -0.96
CA ARG A 88 20.44 14.09 -0.92
C ARG A 88 20.33 15.58 -0.64
N GLN A 89 19.45 16.26 -1.37
CA GLN A 89 19.31 17.72 -1.40
C GLN A 89 17.91 18.17 -0.98
N SER A 90 17.13 17.27 -0.38
CA SER A 90 15.77 17.56 0.09
C SER A 90 15.44 16.74 1.33
N MET A 91 14.35 17.09 2.00
CA MET A 91 13.85 16.31 3.12
C MET A 91 13.04 15.11 2.63
N CYS A 92 12.92 14.12 3.50
CA CYS A 92 11.93 13.05 3.34
C CYS A 92 10.53 13.66 3.49
N LYS A 93 9.56 13.26 2.66
CA LYS A 93 8.18 13.72 2.80
C LYS A 93 7.67 13.42 4.21
N ARG A 94 7.12 14.45 4.86
CA ARG A 94 6.49 14.30 6.18
C ARG A 94 5.26 13.41 6.12
N ASP A 95 4.44 13.57 5.09
CA ASP A 95 3.21 12.82 4.88
C ASP A 95 3.31 12.01 3.59
N VAL A 96 2.96 10.73 3.65
CA VAL A 96 2.84 9.86 2.47
C VAL A 96 1.36 9.73 2.13
N LEU A 97 1.03 9.92 0.86
CA LEU A 97 -0.34 10.04 0.39
C LEU A 97 -0.72 8.89 -0.53
N CYS A 98 -1.97 8.44 -0.42
CA CYS A 98 -2.68 7.64 -1.40
C CYS A 98 -3.79 8.52 -1.99
N GLY A 99 -3.58 9.02 -3.21
CA GLY A 99 -4.39 10.12 -3.74
C GLY A 99 -4.25 11.36 -2.84
N GLN A 100 -5.38 11.82 -2.28
CA GLN A 100 -5.43 12.94 -1.34
C GLN A 100 -5.42 12.50 0.13
N VAL A 101 -5.42 11.19 0.41
CA VAL A 101 -5.53 10.65 1.77
C VAL A 101 -4.15 10.35 2.35
N LYS A 102 -3.87 10.86 3.55
CA LYS A 102 -2.64 10.51 4.28
C LYS A 102 -2.67 9.05 4.71
N ILE A 103 -1.63 8.31 4.34
CA ILE A 103 -1.39 6.95 4.82
C ILE A 103 -0.91 7.02 6.28
N PRO A 104 -1.53 6.28 7.21
CA PRO A 104 -1.09 6.20 8.60
C PRO A 104 0.38 5.78 8.70
N ASP A 105 1.14 6.46 9.56
CA ASP A 105 2.60 6.26 9.67
C ASP A 105 2.99 4.81 10.02
N GLN A 106 2.09 4.04 10.64
CA GLN A 106 2.28 2.61 10.91
C GLN A 106 2.44 1.77 9.63
N TYR A 107 1.98 2.23 8.48
CA TYR A 107 2.13 1.54 7.19
C TYR A 107 3.23 2.16 6.32
N VAL A 108 3.96 3.16 6.82
CA VAL A 108 4.93 3.91 6.01
C VAL A 108 6.35 3.45 6.33
N GLY A 109 7.16 3.35 5.27
CA GLY A 109 8.55 2.99 5.35
C GLY A 109 9.44 4.11 5.89
N GLU A 110 10.64 3.71 6.27
CA GLU A 110 11.73 4.59 6.64
C GLU A 110 12.17 5.48 5.46
N CYS A 111 12.91 6.54 5.81
CA CYS A 111 13.60 7.37 4.84
C CYS A 111 14.81 8.04 5.50
N TYR A 112 15.89 8.17 4.74
CA TYR A 112 17.15 8.76 5.16
C TYR A 112 17.40 10.11 4.47
N GLN A 113 18.16 10.98 5.11
CA GLN A 113 18.62 12.24 4.55
C GLN A 113 20.15 12.25 4.57
N LEU A 114 20.78 12.67 3.47
CA LEU A 114 22.22 12.88 3.45
C LEU A 114 22.53 14.21 4.15
N LYS A 115 23.28 14.16 5.25
CA LYS A 115 23.82 15.35 5.92
C LYS A 115 25.31 15.13 6.16
N ASN A 116 26.15 16.08 5.77
CA ASN A 116 27.61 15.99 5.92
C ASN A 116 28.20 14.67 5.39
N ASN A 117 27.78 14.26 4.18
CA ASN A 117 28.15 12.99 3.53
C ASN A 117 27.83 11.71 4.31
N ARG A 118 26.92 11.78 5.30
CA ARG A 118 26.43 10.63 6.05
C ARG A 118 24.92 10.50 5.92
N LEU A 119 24.44 9.26 5.81
CA LEU A 119 23.00 8.99 5.78
C LEU A 119 22.45 9.03 7.21
N HIS A 120 21.50 9.93 7.45
CA HIS A 120 20.79 10.07 8.71
C HIS A 120 19.36 9.59 8.54
N ARG A 121 18.96 8.58 9.31
CA ARG A 121 17.57 8.10 9.32
C ARG A 121 16.66 9.17 9.90
N SER A 122 15.75 9.68 9.07
CA SER A 122 14.79 10.70 9.47
C SER A 122 13.46 10.09 9.92
N TYR A 123 13.07 8.98 9.30
CA TYR A 123 11.88 8.22 9.65
C TYR A 123 12.23 6.75 9.83
N ARG A 124 11.56 6.05 10.76
CA ARG A 124 11.68 4.60 10.94
C ARG A 124 10.53 3.89 10.24
N ASN A 125 10.71 2.61 9.95
CA ASN A 125 9.63 1.75 9.48
C ASN A 125 8.49 1.73 10.52
N GLY A 126 7.26 1.87 10.04
CA GLY A 126 6.07 1.55 10.80
C GLY A 126 5.92 0.05 11.05
N SER A 127 4.80 -0.34 11.68
CA SER A 127 4.49 -1.75 11.93
C SER A 127 4.27 -2.57 10.66
N GLY A 128 4.02 -1.93 9.52
CA GLY A 128 3.76 -2.54 8.21
C GLY A 128 2.37 -3.15 8.04
N ILE A 129 1.98 -3.36 6.79
CA ILE A 129 0.76 -4.08 6.40
C ILE A 129 1.11 -5.57 6.37
N PRO A 130 0.33 -6.45 7.05
CA PRO A 130 0.56 -7.89 6.98
C PRO A 130 0.49 -8.42 5.54
N SER A 131 1.16 -9.53 5.25
CA SER A 131 1.24 -10.06 3.88
C SER A 131 -0.08 -10.57 3.29
N ASN A 132 -1.11 -10.77 4.10
CA ASN A 132 -2.49 -11.02 3.66
C ASN A 132 -3.42 -9.80 3.85
N GLY A 133 -2.85 -8.65 4.17
CA GLY A 133 -3.55 -7.42 4.48
C GLY A 133 -3.77 -6.54 3.25
N TYR A 134 -4.90 -5.83 3.22
CA TYR A 134 -5.23 -4.80 2.25
C TYR A 134 -5.71 -3.56 2.98
N VAL A 135 -5.05 -2.42 2.79
CA VAL A 135 -5.45 -1.16 3.42
C VAL A 135 -6.43 -0.45 2.49
N LEU A 136 -7.65 -0.21 2.95
CA LEU A 136 -8.69 0.48 2.19
C LEU A 136 -8.96 1.85 2.81
N PHE A 137 -8.64 2.91 2.06
CA PHE A 137 -9.03 4.27 2.40
C PHE A 137 -10.41 4.57 1.80
N VAL A 138 -11.34 4.98 2.66
CA VAL A 138 -12.70 5.35 2.26
C VAL A 138 -12.84 6.85 2.49
N ASP A 139 -12.99 7.58 1.39
CA ASP A 139 -13.11 9.03 1.39
C ASP A 139 -14.39 9.47 0.68
N ALA A 140 -14.78 10.72 0.89
CA ALA A 140 -15.96 11.33 0.30
C ALA A 140 -15.66 12.75 -0.15
N ILE A 141 -14.81 12.86 -1.17
CA ILE A 141 -14.47 14.13 -1.80
C ILE A 141 -15.11 14.17 -3.18
N ASN A 142 -15.72 15.30 -3.52
CA ASN A 142 -16.15 15.56 -4.88
C ASN A 142 -14.91 15.88 -5.74
N THR A 143 -14.51 14.93 -6.58
CA THR A 143 -13.34 15.08 -7.48
C THR A 143 -13.79 15.08 -8.93
N ILE A 144 -12.88 15.36 -9.86
CA ILE A 144 -13.24 15.38 -11.29
C ILE A 144 -13.80 14.04 -11.76
N THR A 145 -13.37 12.94 -11.15
CA THR A 145 -13.82 11.57 -11.40
C THR A 145 -15.29 11.35 -11.05
N CYS A 146 -15.88 12.24 -10.24
CA CYS A 146 -17.30 12.20 -9.90
C CYS A 146 -18.18 12.93 -10.93
N TYR A 147 -17.61 13.74 -11.85
CA TYR A 147 -18.39 14.34 -12.92
C TYR A 147 -18.87 13.26 -13.90
N GLY A 148 -20.17 13.25 -14.18
CA GLY A 148 -20.80 12.26 -15.07
C GLY A 148 -21.72 11.25 -14.37
N GLY A 149 -22.01 11.44 -13.07
CA GLY A 149 -22.98 10.60 -12.35
C GLY A 149 -22.39 9.34 -11.73
N ALA A 150 -21.07 9.26 -11.59
CA ALA A 150 -20.42 8.17 -10.88
C ALA A 150 -20.78 8.20 -9.39
N THR A 151 -21.43 7.13 -8.91
CA THR A 151 -21.80 7.00 -7.48
C THR A 151 -20.59 6.73 -6.58
N ALA A 152 -19.56 6.08 -7.11
CA ALA A 152 -18.31 5.80 -6.41
C ALA A 152 -17.17 5.53 -7.41
N TYR A 153 -15.93 5.72 -6.96
CA TYR A 153 -14.70 5.40 -7.70
C TYR A 153 -13.68 4.77 -6.74
N ALA A 154 -12.85 3.88 -7.25
CA ALA A 154 -11.73 3.27 -6.51
C ALA A 154 -10.52 3.08 -7.41
N SER A 155 -9.33 3.19 -6.83
CA SER A 155 -8.04 2.94 -7.47
C SER A 155 -7.04 2.40 -6.47
N SER A 156 -6.06 1.63 -6.94
CA SER A 156 -4.88 1.29 -6.14
C SER A 156 -3.90 2.46 -6.13
N CYS A 157 -3.31 2.73 -4.96
CA CYS A 157 -2.23 3.73 -4.83
C CYS A 157 -0.86 3.10 -4.69
N LEU A 158 -0.81 1.90 -4.13
CA LEU A 158 0.39 1.16 -3.81
C LEU A 158 0.15 -0.29 -4.19
N MET A 159 1.19 -0.92 -4.72
CA MET A 159 1.23 -2.34 -5.00
C MET A 159 2.49 -2.90 -4.34
N ASP A 160 2.42 -4.15 -3.93
CA ASP A 160 3.53 -4.93 -3.42
C ASP A 160 4.60 -5.10 -4.49
N GLU A 161 5.85 -4.79 -4.16
CA GLU A 161 6.93 -4.80 -5.15
C GLU A 161 7.37 -6.21 -5.54
N GLU A 162 7.08 -7.21 -4.71
CA GLU A 162 7.45 -8.61 -4.96
C GLU A 162 6.36 -9.38 -5.69
N THR A 163 5.10 -9.04 -5.45
CA THR A 163 3.93 -9.82 -5.90
C THR A 163 2.97 -9.06 -6.80
N ASP A 164 3.24 -7.77 -7.09
CA ASP A 164 2.41 -6.87 -7.90
C ASP A 164 0.96 -6.79 -7.39
N ARG A 165 0.78 -6.91 -6.07
CA ARG A 165 -0.51 -7.04 -5.38
C ARG A 165 -0.96 -5.77 -4.68
#